data_AF-A0A9X4BIP0-F1
#
_entry.id   AF-A0A9X4BIP0-F1
#
_cell.length_a   1.000
_cell.length_b   1.000
_cell.length_c   1.000
_cell.angle_alpha   90.00
_cell.angle_beta   90.00
_cell.angle_gamma   90.00
#
_symmetry.space_group_name_H-M   'P 1'
#
loop_
_entity.id
_entity.type
_entity.pdbx_description
1 polymer ?
#
loop_
_entity_poly.entity_id
_entity_poly.type
_entity_poly.pdbx_seq_one_letter_code
_entity_poly.pdbx_strand_id
1 'polypeptide(L)'
;MTPPRTDYAWLAGTYWYCAAACMPALRTLPGNRFEPVIDQTVWSIAGYADGYFWGVASALVTPAGSEPDASGKNDMTFFASVTPQGRVHITFVHGDGSTTIGTGSIGGQGDPRFEMQMSSGAGPVLVVHWAYMLRVTPDDPQWHRLPGAGVSVEAMVGDIAAPIGINPQSGSRA
;
A
#
# COMPACT_ATOMS: atom_id res chain seq x y z
N MET A 1 -31.33 -0.83 -2.71
CA MET A 1 -30.03 -1.24 -3.31
C MET A 1 -29.27 0.05 -3.57
N THR A 2 -28.24 0.35 -2.77
CA THR A 2 -27.45 1.58 -2.93
C THR A 2 -26.68 1.49 -4.25
N PRO A 3 -26.72 2.51 -5.13
CA PRO A 3 -25.92 2.48 -6.35
C PRO A 3 -24.43 2.26 -5.99
N PRO A 4 -23.68 1.50 -6.80
CA PRO A 4 -22.25 1.32 -6.58
C PRO A 4 -21.58 2.69 -6.52
N ARG A 5 -20.63 2.87 -5.59
CA ARG A 5 -19.85 4.10 -5.48
C ARG A 5 -19.02 4.23 -6.75
N THR A 6 -19.47 5.06 -7.68
CA THR A 6 -18.81 5.23 -9.00
C THR A 6 -17.62 6.17 -8.95
N ASP A 7 -17.44 6.89 -7.85
CA ASP A 7 -16.37 7.86 -7.66
C ASP A 7 -15.53 7.53 -6.42
N TYR A 8 -14.22 7.47 -6.62
CA TYR A 8 -13.20 7.20 -5.60
C TYR A 8 -12.27 8.40 -5.37
N ALA A 9 -12.68 9.62 -5.75
CA ALA A 9 -11.92 10.86 -5.52
C ALA A 9 -11.55 11.09 -4.05
N TRP A 10 -12.34 10.54 -3.12
CA TRP A 10 -12.06 10.58 -1.68
C TRP A 10 -10.79 9.82 -1.26
N LEU A 11 -10.18 9.02 -2.14
CA LEU A 11 -8.88 8.37 -1.90
C LEU A 11 -7.73 9.39 -1.89
N ALA A 12 -7.83 10.50 -2.61
CA ALA A 12 -6.78 11.49 -2.64
C ALA A 12 -6.55 12.10 -1.25
N GLY A 13 -5.28 12.22 -0.84
CA GLY A 13 -4.89 12.75 0.47
C GLY A 13 -5.14 11.79 1.64
N THR A 14 -5.27 10.49 1.39
CA THR A 14 -5.51 9.49 2.45
C THR A 14 -4.29 8.62 2.72
N TYR A 15 -4.18 8.17 3.98
CA TYR A 15 -3.14 7.25 4.44
C TYR A 15 -3.76 5.91 4.81
N TRP A 16 -3.01 4.85 4.57
CA TRP A 16 -3.45 3.47 4.77
C TRP A 16 -2.32 2.65 5.36
N TYR A 17 -2.66 1.70 6.23
CA TYR A 17 -1.68 0.76 6.79
C TYR A 17 -2.23 -0.67 6.79
N CYS A 18 -1.34 -1.65 6.70
CA CYS A 18 -1.73 -3.05 6.85
C CYS A 18 -2.09 -3.33 8.32
N ALA A 19 -3.32 -3.79 8.56
CA ALA A 19 -3.84 -4.06 9.89
C ALA A 19 -3.12 -5.25 10.54
N ALA A 20 -2.96 -5.21 11.87
CA ALA A 20 -2.15 -6.19 12.60
C ALA A 20 -2.53 -7.66 12.34
N ALA A 21 -3.83 -7.94 12.24
CA ALA A 21 -4.35 -9.28 11.99
C ALA A 21 -3.97 -9.84 10.60
N CYS A 22 -3.53 -8.98 9.68
CA CYS A 22 -3.30 -9.31 8.28
C CYS A 22 -1.84 -9.10 7.84
N MET A 23 -0.96 -8.65 8.74
CA MET A 23 0.48 -8.51 8.47
C MET A 23 1.26 -9.83 8.25
N PRO A 24 0.82 -11.01 8.76
CA PRO A 24 1.53 -12.25 8.48
C PRO A 24 1.59 -12.53 6.97
N ALA A 25 2.81 -12.66 6.47
CA ALA A 25 3.11 -12.99 5.08
C ALA A 25 4.08 -14.18 5.01
N LEU A 26 4.28 -14.71 3.80
CA LEU A 26 5.18 -15.83 3.56
C LEU A 26 6.30 -15.39 2.62
N ARG A 27 7.55 -15.62 3.05
CA ARG A 27 8.74 -15.42 2.22
C ARG A 27 9.25 -16.75 1.70
N THR A 28 9.50 -16.85 0.39
CA THR A 28 10.14 -18.02 -0.21
C THR A 28 11.65 -17.99 0.02
N LEU A 29 12.21 -19.17 0.19
CA LEU A 29 13.63 -19.42 0.35
C LEU A 29 14.10 -20.46 -0.68
N PRO A 30 15.41 -20.50 -1.01
CA PRO A 30 15.97 -21.55 -1.83
C PRO A 30 15.60 -22.96 -1.32
N GLY A 31 15.36 -23.89 -2.25
CA GLY A 31 15.02 -25.27 -1.92
C GLY A 31 13.55 -25.49 -1.53
N ASN A 32 12.62 -24.70 -2.09
CA ASN A 32 11.16 -24.81 -1.86
C ASN A 32 10.76 -24.68 -0.38
N ARG A 33 11.46 -23.81 0.34
CA ARG A 33 11.17 -23.51 1.75
C ARG A 33 10.41 -22.20 1.85
N PHE A 34 9.62 -22.09 2.91
CA PHE A 34 8.90 -20.87 3.25
C PHE A 34 9.19 -20.52 4.70
N GLU A 35 9.23 -19.23 5.00
CA GLU A 35 9.29 -18.75 6.37
C GLU A 35 8.26 -17.65 6.61
N PRO A 36 7.68 -17.59 7.82
CA PRO A 36 6.76 -16.54 8.20
C PRO A 36 7.51 -15.22 8.40
N VAL A 37 6.93 -14.16 7.84
CA VAL A 37 7.39 -12.78 8.01
C VAL A 37 6.21 -11.90 8.42
N ILE A 38 6.52 -10.73 8.99
CA ILE A 38 5.59 -9.63 9.21
C ILE A 38 5.88 -8.60 8.13
N ASP A 39 4.87 -8.22 7.37
CA ASP A 39 4.95 -7.16 6.37
C ASP A 39 4.09 -5.98 6.81
N GLN A 40 4.75 -4.98 7.44
CA GLN A 40 4.12 -3.70 7.72
C GLN A 40 4.27 -2.78 6.51
N THR A 41 3.18 -2.64 5.77
CA THR A 41 3.10 -1.71 4.65
C THR A 41 2.25 -0.49 5.01
N VAL A 42 2.66 0.68 4.53
CA VAL A 42 1.95 1.96 4.62
C VAL A 42 1.85 2.60 3.23
N TRP A 43 0.68 3.13 2.88
CA TRP A 43 0.45 3.90 1.66
C TRP A 43 0.03 5.33 2.00
N SER A 44 0.53 6.30 1.23
CA SER A 44 -0.01 7.64 1.14
C SER A 44 -0.49 7.88 -0.30
N ILE A 45 -1.81 8.03 -0.48
CA ILE A 45 -2.42 8.27 -1.78
C ILE A 45 -2.42 9.78 -2.02
N ALA A 46 -1.60 10.22 -2.98
CA ALA A 46 -1.41 11.63 -3.28
C ALA A 46 -2.54 12.20 -4.17
N GLY A 47 -3.06 11.40 -5.11
CA GLY A 47 -4.04 11.90 -6.07
C GLY A 47 -4.92 10.81 -6.68
N TYR A 48 -6.00 11.27 -7.31
CA TYR A 48 -6.98 10.46 -8.02
C TYR A 48 -7.52 11.21 -9.25
N ALA A 49 -7.73 10.50 -10.36
CA ALA A 49 -8.45 10.98 -11.53
C ALA A 49 -9.04 9.80 -12.32
N ASP A 50 -10.32 9.87 -12.66
CA ASP A 50 -11.00 8.97 -13.61
C ASP A 50 -10.77 7.46 -13.39
N GLY A 51 -10.82 7.02 -12.13
CA GLY A 51 -10.58 5.62 -11.77
C GLY A 51 -9.11 5.24 -11.62
N TYR A 52 -8.19 6.20 -11.69
CA TYR A 52 -6.77 6.00 -11.39
C TYR A 52 -6.37 6.74 -10.13
N PHE A 53 -5.43 6.18 -9.36
CA PHE A 53 -4.84 6.83 -8.20
C PHE A 53 -3.36 6.53 -8.10
N TRP A 54 -2.61 7.42 -7.44
CA TRP A 54 -1.16 7.34 -7.34
C TRP A 54 -0.69 7.89 -6.02
N GLY A 55 0.54 7.52 -5.65
CA GLY A 55 1.12 7.92 -4.39
C GLY A 55 2.44 7.24 -4.10
N VAL A 56 2.73 7.14 -2.81
CA VAL A 56 3.94 6.52 -2.27
C VAL A 56 3.58 5.45 -1.26
N ALA A 57 4.45 4.46 -1.16
CA ALA A 57 4.33 3.41 -0.18
C ALA A 57 5.68 3.13 0.45
N SER A 58 5.65 2.59 1.66
CA SER A 58 6.82 2.00 2.28
C SER A 58 6.43 0.69 2.95
N ALA A 59 7.27 -0.33 2.77
CA ALA A 59 7.06 -1.66 3.35
C ALA A 59 8.27 -2.04 4.20
N LEU A 60 8.01 -2.58 5.38
CA LEU A 60 9.02 -3.18 6.25
C LEU A 60 8.69 -4.66 6.45
N VAL A 61 9.55 -5.53 5.89
CA VAL A 61 9.40 -6.99 5.99
C VAL A 61 10.40 -7.53 7.01
N THR A 62 9.91 -8.06 8.12
CA THR A 62 10.73 -8.60 9.21
C THR A 62 10.43 -10.09 9.44
N PRO A 63 11.42 -10.91 9.82
CA PRO A 63 11.15 -12.26 10.32
C PRO A 63 10.09 -12.25 11.44
N ALA A 64 9.18 -13.21 11.44
CA ALA A 64 8.20 -13.30 12.51
C ALA A 64 8.91 -13.57 13.86
N GLY A 65 8.61 -12.75 14.88
CA GLY A 65 9.20 -12.85 16.21
C GLY A 65 10.52 -12.10 16.42
N SER A 66 11.03 -11.37 15.41
CA SER A 66 12.14 -10.43 15.58
C SER A 66 11.66 -9.01 15.88
N GLU A 67 12.50 -8.21 16.54
CA GLU A 67 12.26 -6.76 16.68
C GLU A 67 12.36 -6.07 15.30
N PRO A 68 11.44 -5.13 14.98
CA PRO A 68 11.50 -4.40 13.73
C PRO A 68 12.60 -3.33 13.73
N ASP A 69 13.25 -3.17 12.58
CA ASP A 69 14.21 -2.09 12.32
C ASP A 69 13.71 -1.25 11.12
N ALA A 70 13.12 -0.10 11.42
CA ALA A 70 12.54 0.79 10.41
C ALA A 70 13.57 1.36 9.42
N SER A 71 14.87 1.30 9.72
CA SER A 71 15.91 1.70 8.75
C SER A 71 15.97 0.77 7.53
N GLY A 72 15.43 -0.45 7.66
CA GLY A 72 15.29 -1.42 6.58
C GLY A 72 14.03 -1.27 5.72
N LYS A 73 13.29 -0.15 5.85
CA LYS A 73 12.09 0.10 5.04
C LYS A 73 12.42 0.16 3.55
N ASN A 74 11.50 -0.33 2.72
CA ASN A 74 11.60 -0.28 1.28
C ASN A 74 10.59 0.72 0.72
N ASP A 75 11.10 1.82 0.19
CA ASP A 75 10.29 2.91 -0.35
C ASP A 75 9.94 2.68 -1.81
N MET A 76 8.70 3.02 -2.14
CA MET A 76 8.08 2.77 -3.43
C MET A 76 7.23 3.97 -3.85
N THR A 77 7.13 4.16 -5.16
CA THR A 77 6.00 4.92 -5.75
C THR A 77 4.98 3.93 -6.29
N PHE A 78 3.72 4.32 -6.43
CA PHE A 78 2.75 3.47 -7.09
C PHE A 78 1.80 4.22 -8.00
N PHE A 79 1.30 3.47 -8.97
CA PHE A 79 0.18 3.85 -9.83
C PHE A 79 -0.84 2.71 -9.83
N ALA A 80 -2.12 3.05 -9.75
CA ALA A 80 -3.19 2.09 -9.57
C ALA A 80 -4.46 2.49 -10.31
N SER A 81 -5.31 1.51 -10.56
CA SER A 81 -6.65 1.70 -11.08
C SER A 81 -7.70 1.05 -10.18
N VAL A 82 -8.90 1.61 -10.19
CA VAL A 82 -10.08 1.13 -9.49
C VAL A 82 -11.30 1.19 -10.40
N THR A 83 -12.00 0.07 -10.55
CA THR A 83 -13.26 0.03 -11.30
C THR A 83 -14.41 0.59 -10.47
N PRO A 84 -15.55 0.99 -11.08
CA PRO A 84 -16.74 1.40 -10.32
C PRO A 84 -17.24 0.35 -9.31
N GLN A 85 -16.96 -0.95 -9.55
CA GLN A 85 -17.30 -2.05 -8.65
C GLN A 85 -16.25 -2.24 -7.53
N GLY A 86 -15.23 -1.39 -7.48
CA GLY A 86 -14.19 -1.41 -6.46
C GLY A 86 -13.07 -2.40 -6.72
N ARG A 87 -12.92 -2.95 -7.94
CA ARG A 87 -11.79 -3.85 -8.26
C ARG A 87 -10.52 -3.02 -8.44
N VAL A 88 -9.44 -3.40 -7.77
CA VAL A 88 -8.18 -2.64 -7.74
C VAL A 88 -7.05 -3.41 -8.41
N HIS A 89 -6.26 -2.71 -9.20
CA HIS A 89 -4.95 -3.14 -9.66
C HIS A 89 -3.93 -2.07 -9.29
N ILE A 90 -2.83 -2.44 -8.65
CA ILE A 90 -1.78 -1.51 -8.21
C ILE A 90 -0.41 -2.04 -8.66
N THR A 91 0.43 -1.14 -9.16
CA THR A 91 1.83 -1.43 -9.45
C THR A 91 2.69 -0.52 -8.59
N PHE A 92 3.50 -1.13 -7.74
CA PHE A 92 4.54 -0.44 -6.99
C PHE A 92 5.85 -0.51 -7.78
N VAL A 93 6.55 0.61 -7.85
CA VAL A 93 7.85 0.75 -8.50
C VAL A 93 8.88 1.05 -7.41
N HIS A 94 9.85 0.16 -7.28
CA HIS A 94 10.95 0.26 -6.33
C HIS A 94 12.07 1.16 -6.91
N GLY A 95 12.96 1.64 -6.04
CA GLY A 95 14.08 2.51 -6.46
C GLY A 95 15.07 1.85 -7.44
N ASP A 96 15.12 0.52 -7.48
CA ASP A 96 15.93 -0.27 -8.43
C ASP A 96 15.21 -0.55 -9.76
N GLY A 97 13.98 -0.05 -9.93
CA GLY A 97 13.14 -0.25 -11.12
C GLY A 97 12.39 -1.59 -11.15
N SER A 98 12.58 -2.45 -10.15
CA SER A 98 11.72 -3.64 -9.99
C SER A 98 10.29 -3.23 -9.63
N THR A 99 9.35 -4.16 -9.81
CA THR A 99 7.93 -3.88 -9.58
C THR A 99 7.25 -4.96 -8.74
N THR A 100 6.38 -4.53 -7.83
CA THR A 100 5.42 -5.38 -7.13
C THR A 100 4.03 -5.11 -7.69
N ILE A 101 3.31 -6.17 -8.05
CA ILE A 101 1.93 -6.06 -8.56
C ILE A 101 0.97 -6.55 -7.48
N GLY A 102 -0.05 -5.75 -7.21
CA GLY A 102 -1.14 -6.07 -6.31
C GLY A 102 -2.48 -6.10 -7.05
N THR A 103 -3.33 -7.06 -6.69
CA THR A 103 -4.72 -7.12 -7.16
C THR A 103 -5.66 -7.30 -6.00
N GLY A 104 -6.83 -6.67 -6.05
CA GLY A 104 -7.76 -6.74 -4.93
C GLY A 104 -9.05 -5.99 -5.14
N SER A 105 -9.63 -5.53 -4.05
CA SER A 105 -10.82 -4.69 -4.08
C SER A 105 -10.94 -3.74 -2.89
N ILE A 106 -11.63 -2.63 -3.10
CA ILE A 106 -12.13 -1.73 -2.07
C ILE A 106 -13.54 -2.17 -1.69
N GLY A 107 -13.78 -2.38 -0.40
CA GLY A 107 -15.10 -2.73 0.14
C GLY A 107 -15.30 -2.19 1.55
N GLY A 108 -16.48 -2.44 2.12
CA GLY A 108 -16.86 -1.98 3.46
C GLY A 108 -18.07 -1.05 3.45
N GLN A 109 -19.06 -1.34 4.31
CA GLN A 109 -20.18 -0.44 4.57
C GLN A 109 -19.71 0.58 5.63
N GLY A 110 -19.58 1.85 5.26
CA GLY A 110 -19.12 2.91 6.17
C GLY A 110 -17.61 3.13 6.14
N ASP A 111 -16.84 2.14 6.58
CA ASP A 111 -15.38 2.24 6.66
C ASP A 111 -14.71 1.47 5.52
N PRO A 112 -14.18 2.18 4.50
CA PRO A 112 -13.58 1.53 3.35
C PRO A 112 -12.27 0.85 3.74
N ARG A 113 -12.06 -0.35 3.20
CA ARG A 113 -10.84 -1.14 3.34
C ARG A 113 -10.40 -1.67 1.98
N PHE A 114 -9.09 -1.75 1.77
CA PHE A 114 -8.56 -2.54 0.65
C PHE A 114 -8.30 -3.96 1.13
N GLU A 115 -8.76 -4.94 0.35
CA GLU A 115 -8.32 -6.32 0.46
C GLU A 115 -7.47 -6.63 -0.77
N MET A 116 -6.19 -6.96 -0.56
CA MET A 116 -5.19 -7.00 -1.62
C MET A 116 -4.34 -8.26 -1.50
N GLN A 117 -4.12 -8.93 -2.62
CA GLN A 117 -3.09 -9.93 -2.74
C GLN A 117 -1.89 -9.31 -3.46
N MET A 118 -0.71 -9.42 -2.85
CA MET A 118 0.56 -8.91 -3.39
C MET A 118 1.60 -10.01 -3.46
N SER A 119 2.45 -9.94 -4.49
CA SER A 119 3.66 -10.74 -4.64
C SER A 119 4.81 -9.80 -4.94
N SER A 120 5.78 -9.69 -4.04
CA SER A 120 6.95 -8.82 -4.16
C SER A 120 8.26 -9.62 -4.19
N GLY A 121 9.29 -9.05 -4.81
CA GLY A 121 10.61 -9.70 -4.95
C GLY A 121 10.86 -10.27 -6.35
N ALA A 122 12.06 -10.83 -6.53
CA ALA A 122 12.53 -11.40 -7.80
C ALA A 122 13.37 -12.65 -7.56
N GLY A 123 13.36 -13.57 -8.53
CA GLY A 123 14.13 -14.81 -8.45
C GLY A 123 13.59 -15.77 -7.37
N PRO A 124 14.45 -16.42 -6.56
CA PRO A 124 14.03 -17.45 -5.60
C PRO A 124 13.42 -16.89 -4.31
N VAL A 125 13.46 -15.56 -4.10
CA VAL A 125 12.94 -14.89 -2.90
C VAL A 125 11.78 -13.98 -3.29
N LEU A 126 10.58 -14.44 -2.96
CA LEU A 126 9.32 -13.77 -3.15
C LEU A 126 8.63 -13.65 -1.79
N VAL A 127 7.93 -12.53 -1.56
CA VAL A 127 7.01 -12.39 -0.44
C VAL A 127 5.61 -12.38 -0.99
N VAL A 128 4.76 -13.29 -0.50
CA VAL A 128 3.33 -13.33 -0.83
C VAL A 128 2.55 -12.89 0.40
N HIS A 129 1.67 -11.90 0.22
CA HIS A 129 0.96 -11.25 1.30
C HIS A 129 -0.49 -10.98 0.93
N TRP A 130 -1.41 -11.34 1.82
CA TRP A 130 -2.81 -10.96 1.76
C TRP A 130 -3.06 -9.79 2.72
N ALA A 131 -2.90 -8.58 2.20
CA ALA A 131 -2.98 -7.36 2.99
C ALA A 131 -4.41 -6.84 3.08
N TYR A 132 -4.83 -6.51 4.30
CA TYR A 132 -6.00 -5.68 4.55
C TYR A 132 -5.53 -4.29 4.97
N MET A 133 -5.73 -3.32 4.09
CA MET A 133 -5.35 -1.93 4.35
C MET A 133 -6.53 -1.19 4.96
N LEU A 134 -6.31 -0.62 6.13
CA LEU A 134 -7.25 0.25 6.81
C LEU A 134 -6.80 1.71 6.67
N ARG A 135 -7.76 2.60 6.53
CA ARG A 135 -7.48 4.05 6.53
C ARG A 135 -6.98 4.44 7.93
N VAL A 136 -6.03 5.37 7.97
CA VAL A 136 -5.48 5.93 9.20
C VAL A 136 -5.39 7.46 9.06
N THR A 137 -5.61 8.14 10.17
CA THR A 137 -5.58 9.60 10.31
C THR A 137 -4.72 10.01 11.49
N PRO A 138 -4.26 11.27 11.57
CA PRO A 138 -3.46 11.76 12.70
C PRO A 138 -4.08 11.59 14.09
N ASP A 139 -5.40 11.41 14.18
CA ASP A 139 -6.12 11.21 15.45
C ASP A 139 -6.09 9.74 15.91
N ASP A 140 -5.67 8.81 15.05
CA ASP A 140 -5.65 7.37 15.35
C ASP A 140 -4.36 6.96 16.07
N PRO A 141 -4.39 6.06 17.07
CA PRO A 141 -3.19 5.57 17.73
C PRO A 141 -2.14 4.97 16.79
N GLN A 142 -2.59 4.31 15.72
CA GLN A 142 -1.76 3.66 14.71
C GLN A 142 -1.00 4.66 13.83
N TRP A 143 -1.45 5.92 13.77
CA TRP A 143 -0.68 7.00 13.14
C TRP A 143 0.66 7.20 13.83
N HIS A 144 0.65 7.17 15.16
CA HIS A 144 1.83 7.44 15.98
C HIS A 144 2.70 6.20 16.19
N ARG A 145 2.11 5.00 16.13
CA ARG A 145 2.84 3.74 16.32
C ARG A 145 2.18 2.57 15.59
N LEU A 146 2.79 2.16 14.49
CA LEU A 146 2.37 1.03 13.68
C LEU A 146 2.66 -0.31 14.37
N PRO A 147 1.76 -1.29 14.28
CA PRO A 147 1.88 -2.55 15.03
C PRO A 147 3.04 -3.44 14.56
N GLY A 148 3.39 -3.44 13.27
CA GLY A 148 4.46 -4.27 12.72
C GLY A 148 5.81 -3.57 12.54
N ALA A 149 5.86 -2.24 12.70
CA ALA A 149 7.11 -1.47 12.54
C ALA A 149 7.54 -0.71 13.80
N GLY A 150 6.64 -0.49 14.76
CA GLY A 150 6.95 0.23 16.00
C GLY A 150 7.24 1.74 15.83
N VAL A 151 7.09 2.27 14.62
CA VAL A 151 7.28 3.68 14.24
C VAL A 151 5.97 4.30 13.73
N SER A 152 5.93 5.62 13.53
CA SER A 152 4.76 6.32 13.02
C SER A 152 4.54 6.13 11.52
N VAL A 153 3.34 6.46 11.04
CA VAL A 153 3.03 6.58 9.60
C VAL A 153 3.97 7.58 8.93
N GLU A 154 4.23 8.71 9.57
CA GLU A 154 5.14 9.74 9.06
C GLU A 154 6.58 9.24 8.93
N ALA A 155 7.06 8.42 9.86
CA ALA A 155 8.39 7.82 9.77
C ALA A 155 8.52 6.82 8.61
N MET A 156 7.40 6.21 8.17
CA MET A 156 7.40 5.28 7.04
C MET A 156 7.39 6.00 5.69
N VAL A 157 6.54 7.03 5.52
CA VAL A 157 6.27 7.62 4.19
C VAL A 157 6.49 9.13 4.09
N GLY A 158 6.76 9.84 5.18
CA GLY A 158 6.83 11.30 5.21
C GLY A 158 8.03 11.91 4.49
N ASP A 159 9.08 11.13 4.27
CA ASP A 159 10.30 11.50 3.55
C ASP A 159 10.27 11.13 2.06
N ILE A 160 9.24 10.43 1.60
CA ILE A 160 9.12 9.95 0.22
C ILE A 160 8.45 11.02 -0.65
N ALA A 161 9.15 11.47 -1.69
CA ALA A 161 8.58 12.40 -2.66
C ALA A 161 7.46 11.73 -3.46
N ALA A 162 6.25 12.29 -3.41
CA ALA A 162 5.16 11.82 -4.23
C ALA A 162 5.44 12.04 -5.74
N PRO A 163 4.98 11.14 -6.62
CA PRO A 163 5.01 11.40 -8.06
C PRO A 163 4.32 12.73 -8.35
N ILE A 164 4.97 13.60 -9.13
CA ILE A 164 4.37 14.86 -9.58
C ILE A 164 3.09 14.51 -10.33
N GLY A 165 1.95 14.95 -9.81
CA GLY A 165 0.64 14.61 -10.37
C GLY A 165 0.54 15.00 -11.85
N ILE A 166 -0.14 14.16 -12.63
CA ILE A 166 -0.65 14.55 -13.94
C ILE A 166 -1.67 15.67 -13.65
N ASN A 167 -1.25 16.93 -13.76
CA ASN A 167 -2.16 18.06 -13.59
C ASN A 167 -3.04 18.14 -14.86
N PRO A 168 -4.34 17.87 -14.81
CA PRO A 168 -5.20 17.92 -16.01
C PRO A 168 -5.37 19.36 -16.53
N GLN A 169 -4.90 20.37 -15.79
CA GLN A 169 -5.12 21.79 -16.06
C GLN A 169 -4.05 22.46 -16.93
N SER A 170 -3.03 21.76 -17.46
CA SER A 170 -2.08 22.38 -18.40
C SER A 170 -2.50 22.31 -19.88
N GLY A 171 -3.72 21.87 -20.17
CA GLY A 171 -4.35 21.99 -21.49
C GLY A 171 -4.86 23.41 -21.73
N SER A 172 -3.95 24.37 -21.92
CA SER A 172 -4.29 25.65 -22.55
C SER A 172 -4.95 25.34 -23.89
N ARG A 173 -6.21 25.74 -24.04
CA ARG A 173 -6.84 25.89 -25.36
C ARG A 173 -5.91 26.78 -26.20
N ALA A 174 -5.39 26.23 -27.29
CA ALA A 174 -4.94 26.98 -28.45
C ALA A 174 -6.00 26.82 -29.54
#